data_AF-A0A127PYD4-F1
#
_entry.id   AF-A0A127PYD4-F1
#
_cell.length_a   1.000
_cell.length_b   1.000
_cell.length_c   1.000
_cell.angle_alpha   90.00
_cell.angle_beta   90.00
_cell.angle_gamma   90.00
#
_symmetry.space_group_name_H-M   'P 1'
#
loop_
_entity.id
_entity.type
_entity.pdbx_description
1 polymer ?
#
loop_
_entity_poly.entity_id
_entity_poly.type
_entity_poly.pdbx_seq_one_letter_code
_entity_poly.pdbx_strand_id
1 'polypeptide(L)' 'MQTLLLKKEEVRKLISMKEVIGTVEEAYKAFSSKRVMQPGYIGMHLPPPRGEIDFKLGYYMNNEVISMKASSELTP' A
#
# COMPACT_ATOMS: atom_id res chain seq x y z
N MET A 1 7.96 -15.72 15.63
CA MET A 1 7.03 -14.72 15.05
C MET A 1 5.92 -15.46 14.34
N GLN A 2 4.66 -15.12 14.59
CA GLN A 2 3.51 -15.71 13.89
C GLN A 2 2.97 -14.69 12.89
N THR A 3 3.01 -15.01 11.61
CA THR A 3 2.52 -14.13 10.54
C THR A 3 1.02 -14.32 10.39
N LEU A 4 0.24 -13.24 10.55
CA LEU A 4 -1.18 -13.24 10.22
C LEU A 4 -1.36 -13.18 8.71
N LEU A 5 -2.08 -14.15 8.14
CA LEU A 5 -2.45 -14.18 6.73
C LEU A 5 -3.95 -13.91 6.60
N LEU A 6 -4.32 -12.93 5.78
CA LEU A 6 -5.71 -12.57 5.52
C LEU A 6 -6.01 -12.75 4.03
N LYS A 7 -7.10 -13.46 3.73
CA LYS A 7 -7.67 -13.58 2.38
C LYS A 7 -8.47 -12.34 2.03
N LYS A 8 -8.69 -12.14 0.73
CA LYS A 8 -9.53 -11.04 0.20
C LYS A 8 -10.89 -10.92 0.89
N GLU A 9 -11.57 -12.05 1.10
CA GLU A 9 -12.91 -12.05 1.72
C GLU A 9 -12.89 -11.76 3.23
N GLU A 10 -11.77 -12.01 3.89
CA GLU A 10 -11.58 -11.63 5.29
C GLU A 10 -11.32 -10.12 5.38
N VAL A 11 -10.42 -9.59 4.53
CA VAL A 11 -10.18 -8.14 4.44
C VAL A 11 -11.46 -7.37 4.12
N ARG A 12 -12.30 -7.88 3.20
CA ARG A 12 -13.58 -7.25 2.84
C ARG A 12 -14.54 -7.07 4.02
N LYS A 13 -14.45 -7.92 5.04
CA LYS A 13 -15.28 -7.85 6.26
C LYS A 13 -14.69 -6.91 7.32
N LEU A 14 -13.43 -6.51 7.17
CA LEU A 14 -12.69 -5.71 8.15
C LEU A 14 -12.63 -4.22 7.78
N ILE A 15 -12.95 -3.85 6.54
CA ILE A 15 -12.86 -2.47 6.04
C ILE A 15 -14.21 -1.96 5.53
N SER A 16 -14.48 -0.68 5.74
CA SER A 16 -15.62 0.01 5.17
C SER A 16 -15.18 1.28 4.43
N MET A 17 -15.95 1.72 3.44
CA MET A 17 -15.62 2.93 2.68
C MET A 17 -15.58 4.18 3.58
N LYS A 18 -16.50 4.26 4.55
CA LYS A 18 -16.57 5.36 5.52
C LYS A 18 -15.27 5.50 6.32
N GLU A 19 -14.72 4.38 6.82
CA GLU A 19 -13.49 4.40 7.61
C GLU A 19 -12.25 4.61 6.74
N VAL A 20 -12.23 4.03 5.54
CA VAL A 20 -11.11 4.17 4.60
C VAL A 20 -10.91 5.63 4.19
N ILE A 21 -11.98 6.38 3.92
CA ILE A 21 -11.88 7.80 3.54
C ILE A 21 -11.13 8.61 4.61
N GLY A 22 -11.57 8.53 5.87
CA GLY A 22 -10.92 9.25 6.96
C GLY A 22 -9.47 8.79 7.18
N THR A 23 -9.23 7.48 7.08
CA THR A 23 -7.87 6.92 7.22
C THR A 23 -6.93 7.44 6.13
N VAL A 24 -7.39 7.52 4.88
CA VAL A 24 -6.62 8.04 3.75
C VAL A 24 -6.37 9.55 3.90
N GLU A 25 -7.36 10.32 4.33
CA GLU A 25 -7.20 11.76 4.61
C GLU A 25 -6.09 12.01 5.65
N GLU A 26 -6.11 11.27 6.76
CA GLU A 26 -5.06 11.36 7.79
C GLU A 26 -3.69 10.95 7.26
N ALA A 27 -3.62 9.92 6.40
CA ALA A 27 -2.37 9.55 5.74
C ALA A 27 -1.81 10.68 4.86
N TYR A 28 -2.66 11.39 4.12
CA TYR A 28 -2.25 12.56 3.33
C TYR A 28 -1.80 13.75 4.20
N LYS A 29 -2.49 14.03 5.31
CA LYS A 29 -2.06 15.06 6.28
C LYS A 29 -0.69 14.72 6.87
N ALA A 30 -0.49 13.45 7.24
CA ALA A 30 0.78 12.96 7.75
C ALA A 30 1.91 13.05 6.72
N PHE A 31 1.65 12.64 5.47
CA PHE A 31 2.60 12.77 4.37
C PHE A 31 3.01 14.23 4.17
N SER A 32 2.03 15.13 4.10
CA SER A 32 2.25 16.58 3.95
C SER A 32 3.03 17.19 5.12
N SER A 33 2.91 16.59 6.31
CA SER A 33 3.61 17.00 7.53
C SER A 33 4.97 16.30 7.72
N LYS A 34 5.50 15.63 6.69
CA LYS A 34 6.77 14.87 6.74
C LYS A 34 6.78 13.75 7.81
N ARG A 35 5.60 13.21 8.14
CA ARG A 35 5.41 12.10 9.09
C ARG A 35 5.32 10.74 8.40
N VAL A 36 5.61 10.69 7.10
CA VAL A 36 5.68 9.48 6.28
C VAL A 36 7.03 9.45 5.58
N MET A 37 7.77 8.36 5.71
CA MET A 37 8.91 8.07 4.83
C MET A 37 8.42 7.16 3.72
N GLN A 38 8.35 7.69 2.50
CA GLN A 38 7.97 6.96 1.31
C GLN A 38 9.08 7.14 0.26
N PRO A 39 9.90 6.12 -0.02
CA PRO A 39 10.86 6.19 -1.11
C PRO A 39 10.13 6.21 -2.47
N GLY A 40 10.88 6.50 -3.54
CA GLY A 40 10.40 6.20 -4.89
C GLY A 40 9.99 4.74 -5.00
N TYR A 41 8.96 4.46 -5.79
CA TYR A 41 8.56 3.07 -6.05
C TYR A 41 9.61 2.36 -6.90
N ILE A 42 9.67 1.03 -6.77
CA ILE A 42 10.50 0.19 -7.63
C ILE A 42 9.55 -0.47 -8.64
N GLY A 43 9.77 -0.22 -9.92
CA GLY A 43 9.01 -0.84 -11.01
C GLY A 43 9.84 -1.92 -11.70
N MET A 44 9.19 -3.03 -12.05
CA MET A 44 9.74 -4.09 -12.89
C MET A 44 8.89 -4.20 -14.15
N HIS A 45 9.40 -3.69 -15.27
CA HIS A 45 8.77 -3.85 -16.57
C HIS A 45 9.14 -5.22 -17.16
N LEU A 46 8.13 -6.06 -17.38
CA LEU A 46 8.31 -7.39 -17.94
C LEU A 46 8.09 -7.36 -19.45
N PRO A 47 8.79 -8.20 -20.22
CA PRO A 47 8.55 -8.29 -21.66
C PRO A 47 7.11 -8.77 -21.93
N PRO A 48 6.51 -8.35 -23.05
CA PRO A 48 5.18 -8.81 -23.44
C PRO A 48 5.03 -10.34 -23.34
N PRO A 49 3.86 -10.84 -22.88
CA PRO A 49 2.62 -10.12 -22.54
C PRO A 49 2.49 -9.76 -21.04
N ARG A 50 3.59 -9.70 -20.27
CA ARG A 50 3.55 -9.83 -18.80
C ARG A 50 3.35 -8.53 -18.00
N GLY A 51 3.26 -7.38 -18.66
CA GLY A 51 2.97 -6.10 -17.98
C GLY A 51 4.10 -5.60 -17.07
N GLU A 52 3.73 -5.00 -15.95
CA GLU A 52 4.67 -4.49 -14.95
C GLU A 52 4.29 -4.88 -13.52
N ILE A 53 5.29 -4.86 -12.63
CA ILE A 53 5.12 -5.05 -11.18
C ILE A 53 5.70 -3.85 -10.46
N ASP A 54 4.89 -3.22 -9.62
CA ASP A 54 5.29 -2.11 -8.76
C ASP A 54 5.43 -2.54 -7.31
N PHE A 55 6.51 -2.12 -6.67
CA PHE A 55 6.73 -2.20 -5.24
C PHE A 55 6.68 -0.79 -4.63
N LYS A 56 5.66 -0.55 -3.79
CA LYS A 56 5.42 0.73 -3.11
C LYS A 56 5.58 0.51 -1.61
N LEU A 57 6.52 1.23 -0.98
CA LEU A 57 6.86 1.09 0.43
C LEU A 57 6.53 2.37 1.19
N GLY A 58 6.21 2.26 2.48
CA GLY A 58 6.01 3.41 3.34
C GLY A 58 6.20 3.08 4.80
N TYR A 59 6.81 4.00 5.54
CA TYR A 59 6.85 4.01 7.01
C TYR A 59 6.04 5.19 7.53
N TYR A 60 4.98 4.90 8.28
CA TYR A 60 4.12 5.89 8.90
C TYR A 60 4.51 6.09 10.37
N MET A 61 5.08 7.25 10.68
CA MET A 61 5.72 7.50 11.97
C MET A 61 4.74 7.63 13.14
N ASN A 62 3.47 7.98 12.89
CA ASN A 62 2.53 8.26 13.98
C ASN A 62 2.07 6.99 14.70
N ASN A 63 2.13 5.83 14.05
CA ASN A 63 1.79 4.53 14.64
C ASN A 63 2.86 3.45 14.39
N GLU A 64 4.04 3.89 13.95
CA GLU A 64 5.21 3.05 13.66
C GLU A 64 4.93 1.89 12.68
N VAL A 65 4.00 2.07 11.74
CA VAL A 65 3.66 1.03 10.76
C VAL A 65 4.58 1.11 9.55
N ILE A 66 5.25 -0.01 9.25
CA ILE A 66 5.94 -0.25 7.98
C ILE A 66 5.00 -1.07 7.09
N SER A 67 4.82 -0.62 5.84
CA SER A 67 3.98 -1.30 4.86
C SER A 67 4.66 -1.39 3.50
N MET A 68 4.32 -2.46 2.78
CA MET A 68 4.71 -2.66 1.39
C MET A 68 3.51 -3.18 0.60
N LYS A 69 3.28 -2.62 -0.57
CA LYS A 69 2.34 -3.13 -1.56
C LYS A 69 3.11 -3.53 -2.81
N ALA A 70 2.97 -4.80 -3.20
CA ALA A 70 3.32 -5.28 -4.53
C ALA A 70 2.04 -5.35 -5.37
N SER A 71 2.02 -4.71 -6.53
CA SER A 71 0.87 -4.71 -7.44
C SER A 71 1.32 -4.87 -8.88
N SER A 72 0.64 -5.73 -9.63
CA SER A 72 0.86 -5.89 -11.07
C SER A 72 -0.18 -5.11 -11.87
N GLU A 73 0.23 -4.53 -12.98
CA GLU A 73 -0.64 -3.91 -13.98
C GLU A 73 -0.36 -4.54 -15.35
N LEU A 74 -1.41 -4.81 -16.12
CA LEU A 74 -1.26 -5.20 -17.52
C LEU A 74 -1.08 -3.92 -18.32
N THR A 75 0.09 -3.73 -18.93
CA THR A 75 0.24 -2.72 -19.97
C THR A 75 -0.53 -3.17 -21.20
N PRO A 76 -1.39 -2.31 -21.79
CA PRO A 76 -2.12 -2.63 -23.01
C PRO A 76 -1.21 -2.98 -24.19
#